data_AF-A0ABD0NEN8-F1
#
_entry.id   AF-A0ABD0NEN8-F1
#
_cell.length_a   1.000
_cell.length_b   1.000
_cell.length_c   1.000
_cell.angle_alpha   90.00
_cell.angle_beta   90.00
_cell.angle_gamma   90.00
#
_symmetry.space_group_name_H-M   'P 1'
#
loop_
_entity.id
_entity.type
_entity.pdbx_description
1 polymer ?
#
loop_
_entity_poly.entity_id
_entity_poly.type
_entity_poly.pdbx_seq_one_letter_code
_entity_poly.pdbx_strand_id
1 'polypeptide(L)'
;WAILQKYVDVTLKSWSETRWESRVNSIEPLRYQAGKVREQTKDSTVKVEANSLAEEIGSFRFQICWVIWYDILSRINTTSKHLQSTNMQLDVAVGLIKKNKENLHSYRTTGFVDAQVSAKEICEQMNIEAVLKEKRLRSTKRHFAYEAADEPQSDAMKRLEVSFFNVVVDCCIQSLEDRFQSLREVKDNFGVLLGFSQLDSQTRMDQCKLLGDKLTCGEEADVDGGALATEMESLPELPQEKMTAFELLTYLSQNEICELYPNLWVALRIASTLPVTVASAERSFSKLKLIKNYLRSSLVQERLTCTN
;
A
#
# COMPACT_ATOMS: atom_id res chain seq x y z
N TRP A 1 -15.17 24.58 -10.35
CA TRP A 1 -13.74 24.53 -9.96
C TRP A 1 -13.22 25.87 -9.45
N ALA A 2 -13.28 26.95 -10.24
CA ALA A 2 -12.86 28.28 -9.82
C ALA A 2 -13.59 28.82 -8.56
N ILE A 3 -14.85 28.42 -8.36
CA ILE A 3 -15.64 28.77 -7.18
C ILE A 3 -15.11 28.03 -5.93
N LEU A 4 -14.89 26.72 -6.01
CA LEU A 4 -14.33 25.92 -4.90
C LEU A 4 -12.91 26.36 -4.50
N GLN A 5 -12.06 26.74 -5.46
CA GLN A 5 -10.70 27.24 -5.19
C GLN A 5 -10.66 28.57 -4.41
N LYS A 6 -11.75 29.34 -4.36
CA LYS A 6 -11.81 30.59 -3.58
C LYS A 6 -12.11 30.38 -2.10
N TYR A 7 -12.66 29.23 -1.72
CA TYR A 7 -13.19 28.99 -0.37
C TYR A 7 -12.54 27.81 0.36
N VAL A 8 -11.85 26.94 -0.38
CA VAL A 8 -11.12 25.79 0.18
C VAL A 8 -9.64 26.18 0.29
N ASP A 9 -9.10 26.19 1.52
CA ASP A 9 -7.67 26.51 1.78
C ASP A 9 -6.71 25.42 1.29
N VAL A 10 -7.26 24.29 0.83
CA VAL A 10 -6.52 23.14 0.32
C VAL A 10 -6.62 23.09 -1.21
N THR A 11 -5.48 22.90 -1.86
CA THR A 11 -5.43 22.72 -3.31
C THR A 11 -6.13 21.41 -3.70
N LEU A 12 -7.35 21.51 -4.21
CA LEU A 12 -8.05 20.38 -4.79
C LEU A 12 -7.22 19.84 -5.97
N LYS A 13 -6.75 18.60 -5.84
CA LYS A 13 -6.04 17.91 -6.93
C LYS A 13 -7.03 17.12 -7.77
N SER A 14 -6.88 17.23 -9.09
CA SER A 14 -7.62 16.36 -10.01
C SER A 14 -7.24 14.91 -9.75
N TRP A 15 -8.22 14.02 -9.89
CA TRP A 15 -7.97 12.60 -9.83
C TRP A 15 -6.94 12.19 -10.89
N SER A 16 -6.01 11.33 -10.51
CA SER A 16 -5.00 10.74 -11.39
C SER A 16 -5.07 9.22 -11.26
N GLU A 17 -5.27 8.54 -12.38
CA GLU A 17 -5.30 7.07 -12.44
C GLU A 17 -3.99 6.46 -11.95
N THR A 18 -2.86 7.06 -12.34
CA THR A 18 -1.52 6.52 -12.13
C THR A 18 -0.88 6.93 -10.82
N ARG A 19 -1.32 8.02 -10.18
CA ARG A 19 -0.75 8.49 -8.90
C ARG A 19 -1.70 8.22 -7.74
N TRP A 20 -1.48 7.10 -7.06
CA TRP A 20 -2.23 6.73 -5.87
C TRP A 20 -2.22 7.79 -4.77
N GLU A 21 -1.10 8.50 -4.58
CA GLU A 21 -1.01 9.63 -3.63
C GLU A 21 -1.98 10.77 -3.95
N SER A 22 -2.36 10.93 -5.23
CA SER A 22 -3.36 11.90 -5.64
C SER A 22 -4.72 11.59 -5.05
N ARG A 23 -5.04 10.31 -4.81
CA ARG A 23 -6.33 9.90 -4.23
C ARG A 23 -6.48 10.47 -2.82
N VAL A 24 -5.44 10.34 -1.97
CA VAL A 24 -5.46 10.90 -0.60
C VAL A 24 -5.62 12.42 -0.64
N ASN A 25 -4.84 13.09 -1.49
CA ASN A 25 -4.91 14.56 -1.63
C ASN A 25 -6.25 15.05 -2.20
N SER A 26 -6.92 14.26 -3.02
CA SER A 26 -8.24 14.59 -3.55
C SER A 26 -9.34 14.42 -2.50
N ILE A 27 -9.13 13.55 -1.51
CA ILE A 27 -10.15 13.28 -0.48
C ILE A 27 -9.98 14.09 0.81
N GLU A 28 -8.77 14.53 1.10
CA GLU A 28 -8.41 15.33 2.28
C GLU A 28 -9.26 16.61 2.43
N PRO A 29 -9.56 17.39 1.37
CA PRO A 29 -10.40 18.58 1.50
C PRO A 29 -11.82 18.27 1.97
N LEU A 30 -12.39 17.14 1.57
CA LEU A 30 -13.72 16.72 2.03
C LEU A 30 -13.70 16.18 3.45
N ARG A 31 -12.56 15.69 3.96
CA ARG A 31 -12.42 15.27 5.36
C ARG A 31 -12.45 16.47 6.32
N TYR A 32 -11.76 17.55 5.96
CA TYR A 32 -11.57 18.71 6.85
C TYR A 32 -12.45 19.92 6.50
N GLN A 33 -12.99 20.00 5.29
CA GLN A 33 -13.74 21.16 4.80
C GLN A 33 -15.09 20.77 4.16
N ALA A 34 -15.68 19.64 4.58
CA ALA A 34 -16.98 19.15 4.10
C ALA A 34 -18.07 20.24 4.13
N GLY A 35 -18.15 21.02 5.21
CA GLY A 35 -19.14 22.09 5.37
C GLY A 35 -19.00 23.19 4.31
N LYS A 36 -17.77 23.67 4.08
CA LYS A 36 -17.48 24.69 3.06
C LYS A 36 -17.82 24.19 1.65
N VAL A 37 -17.54 22.92 1.36
CA VAL A 37 -17.86 22.30 0.05
C VAL A 37 -19.38 22.18 -0.15
N ARG A 38 -20.13 21.82 0.91
CA ARG A 38 -21.59 21.64 0.87
C ARG A 38 -22.37 22.96 0.76
N GLU A 39 -21.88 24.03 1.36
CA GLU A 39 -22.59 25.32 1.36
C GLU A 39 -22.60 25.96 -0.04
N GLN A 40 -21.52 25.78 -0.80
CA GLN A 40 -21.36 26.34 -2.14
C GLN A 40 -22.15 25.60 -3.24
N THR A 41 -22.57 24.37 -2.97
CA THR A 41 -23.41 23.60 -3.91
C THR A 41 -24.89 23.93 -3.81
N LYS A 42 -25.31 24.75 -2.82
CA LYS A 42 -26.71 25.17 -2.60
C LYS A 42 -27.13 26.43 -3.38
N ASP A 43 -26.22 27.09 -4.09
CA ASP A 43 -26.54 28.29 -4.88
C ASP A 43 -27.56 27.95 -5.99
N SER A 44 -28.58 28.82 -6.15
CA SER A 44 -29.71 28.65 -7.08
C SER A 44 -29.32 28.44 -8.55
N THR A 45 -28.10 28.80 -8.93
CA THR A 45 -27.57 28.65 -10.29
C THR A 45 -26.98 27.26 -10.56
N VAL A 46 -26.81 26.42 -9.54
CA VAL A 46 -26.19 25.11 -9.68
C VAL A 46 -27.27 24.05 -9.88
N LYS A 47 -27.15 23.28 -10.97
CA LYS A 47 -28.11 22.26 -11.42
C LYS A 47 -28.50 21.30 -10.29
N VAL A 48 -29.70 20.72 -10.38
CA VAL A 48 -30.27 19.72 -9.44
C VAL A 48 -29.26 18.65 -8.97
N GLU A 49 -28.36 18.21 -9.85
CA GLU A 49 -27.29 17.25 -9.55
C GLU A 49 -26.33 17.71 -8.44
N ALA A 50 -25.97 19.00 -8.40
CA ALA A 50 -25.08 19.52 -7.37
C ALA A 50 -25.77 19.60 -6.00
N ASN A 51 -27.06 19.94 -5.99
CA ASN A 51 -27.87 19.91 -4.78
C ASN A 51 -27.99 18.49 -4.23
N SER A 52 -28.24 17.47 -5.08
CA SER A 52 -28.28 16.08 -4.62
C SER A 52 -26.94 15.61 -4.05
N LEU A 53 -25.81 16.03 -4.64
CA LEU A 53 -24.48 15.72 -4.11
C LEU A 53 -24.20 16.45 -2.77
N ALA A 54 -24.68 17.69 -2.63
CA ALA A 54 -24.56 18.45 -1.38
C ALA A 54 -25.31 17.77 -0.22
N GLU A 55 -26.49 17.23 -0.51
CA GLU A 55 -27.26 16.45 0.45
C GLU A 55 -26.58 15.14 0.80
N GLU A 56 -26.01 14.44 -0.18
CA GLU A 56 -25.27 13.20 0.04
C GLU A 56 -24.01 13.40 0.87
N ILE A 57 -23.20 14.43 0.57
CA ILE A 57 -22.04 14.84 1.38
C ILE A 57 -22.48 15.15 2.82
N GLY A 58 -23.65 15.76 2.99
CA GLY A 58 -24.22 16.02 4.30
C GLY A 58 -24.72 14.77 5.05
N SER A 59 -24.87 13.63 4.39
CA SER A 59 -25.43 12.45 5.04
C SER A 59 -24.43 11.80 6.01
N PHE A 60 -24.93 11.36 7.18
CA PHE A 60 -24.10 10.67 8.18
C PHE A 60 -23.47 9.38 7.62
N ARG A 61 -24.21 8.65 6.75
CA ARG A 61 -23.68 7.48 6.04
C ARG A 61 -22.46 7.83 5.20
N PHE A 62 -22.54 8.90 4.41
CA PHE A 62 -21.43 9.34 3.56
C PHE A 62 -20.22 9.72 4.41
N GLN A 63 -20.43 10.46 5.51
CA GLN A 63 -19.35 10.84 6.41
C GLN A 63 -18.63 9.63 6.98
N ILE A 64 -19.35 8.62 7.50
CA ILE A 64 -18.73 7.36 7.96
C ILE A 64 -17.90 6.71 6.85
N CYS A 65 -18.48 6.51 5.66
CA CYS A 65 -17.78 5.92 4.53
C CYS A 65 -16.52 6.71 4.16
N TRP A 66 -16.60 8.04 4.23
CA TRP A 66 -15.51 8.93 3.90
C TRP A 66 -14.36 8.86 4.91
N VAL A 67 -14.67 8.84 6.20
CA VAL A 67 -13.68 8.65 7.27
C VAL A 67 -12.92 7.36 7.04
N ILE A 68 -13.64 6.26 6.81
CA ILE A 68 -13.07 4.93 6.58
C ILE A 68 -12.12 4.95 5.38
N TRP A 69 -12.56 5.53 4.25
CA TRP A 69 -11.72 5.64 3.07
C TRP A 69 -10.45 6.46 3.32
N TYR A 70 -10.57 7.60 4.01
CA TYR A 70 -9.42 8.43 4.35
C TYR A 70 -8.42 7.70 5.26
N ASP A 71 -8.90 7.02 6.29
CA ASP A 71 -8.06 6.29 7.25
C ASP A 71 -7.32 5.12 6.59
N ILE A 72 -7.96 4.39 5.68
CA ILE A 72 -7.32 3.32 4.92
C ILE A 72 -6.27 3.90 3.98
N LEU A 73 -6.66 4.90 3.19
CA LEU A 73 -5.79 5.49 2.16
C LEU A 73 -4.59 6.20 2.77
N SER A 74 -4.74 6.90 3.89
CA SER A 74 -3.64 7.57 4.58
C SER A 74 -2.58 6.58 5.08
N ARG A 75 -2.98 5.46 5.69
CA ARG A 75 -2.06 4.39 6.13
C ARG A 75 -1.30 3.75 4.97
N ILE A 76 -2.00 3.45 3.87
CA ILE A 76 -1.39 2.91 2.66
C ILE A 76 -0.42 3.93 2.04
N ASN A 77 -0.80 5.20 1.97
CA ASN A 77 0.00 6.27 1.40
C ASN A 77 1.30 6.50 2.17
N THR A 78 1.27 6.46 3.50
CA THR A 78 2.48 6.56 4.33
C THR A 78 3.46 5.44 3.99
N THR A 79 2.98 4.20 3.92
CA THR A 79 3.82 3.04 3.56
C THR A 79 4.34 3.17 2.12
N SER A 80 3.48 3.58 1.20
CA SER A 80 3.85 3.79 -0.21
C SER A 80 4.96 4.83 -0.37
N LYS A 81 4.89 5.96 0.35
CA LYS A 81 5.94 6.99 0.33
C LYS A 81 7.27 6.48 0.85
N HIS A 82 7.27 5.69 1.92
CA HIS A 82 8.50 5.08 2.42
C HIS A 82 9.11 4.16 1.35
N LEU A 83 8.31 3.27 0.76
CA LEU A 83 8.76 2.33 -0.27
C LEU A 83 9.34 3.03 -1.52
N GLN A 84 8.90 4.24 -1.85
CA GLN A 84 9.41 5.02 -2.98
C GLN A 84 10.78 5.68 -2.75
N SER A 85 11.40 5.49 -1.58
CA SER A 85 12.77 5.97 -1.31
C SER A 85 13.79 5.28 -2.23
N THR A 86 14.82 6.02 -2.64
CA THR A 86 15.84 5.52 -3.60
C THR A 86 16.70 4.42 -3.02
N ASN A 87 16.84 4.39 -1.70
CA ASN A 87 17.72 3.46 -0.98
C ASN A 87 16.89 2.38 -0.26
N MET A 88 15.68 2.07 -0.75
CA MET A 88 14.81 1.09 -0.13
C MET A 88 15.38 -0.32 -0.27
N GLN A 89 15.61 -0.97 0.86
CA GLN A 89 16.08 -2.35 0.93
C GLN A 89 14.91 -3.33 1.15
N LEU A 90 15.11 -4.57 0.74
CA LEU A 90 14.06 -5.60 0.68
C LEU A 90 13.52 -5.97 2.06
N ASP A 91 14.41 -6.12 3.04
CA ASP A 91 14.10 -6.45 4.43
C ASP A 91 13.27 -5.36 5.10
N VAL A 92 13.68 -4.10 4.96
CA VAL A 92 12.97 -2.92 5.47
C VAL A 92 11.60 -2.80 4.82
N ALA A 93 11.51 -2.96 3.50
CA ALA A 93 10.26 -2.89 2.76
C ALA A 93 9.24 -3.94 3.22
N VAL A 94 9.65 -5.20 3.33
CA VAL A 94 8.76 -6.27 3.81
C VAL A 94 8.33 -6.02 5.25
N GLY A 95 9.23 -5.48 6.11
CA GLY A 95 8.88 -5.06 7.46
C GLY A 95 7.80 -3.97 7.50
N LEU A 96 7.93 -2.93 6.65
CA LEU A 96 6.96 -1.85 6.52
C LEU A 96 5.59 -2.35 6.02
N ILE A 97 5.58 -3.24 5.02
CA ILE A 97 4.36 -3.83 4.48
C ILE A 97 3.67 -4.69 5.54
N LYS A 98 4.43 -5.51 6.28
CA LYS A 98 3.90 -6.34 7.37
C LYS A 98 3.28 -5.46 8.47
N LYS A 99 3.98 -4.40 8.89
CA LYS A 99 3.44 -3.44 9.87
C LYS A 99 2.16 -2.76 9.38
N ASN A 100 2.10 -2.38 8.10
CA ASN A 100 0.88 -1.81 7.53
C ASN A 100 -0.29 -2.81 7.54
N LYS A 101 -0.03 -4.08 7.21
CA LYS A 101 -1.03 -5.15 7.30
C LYS A 101 -1.54 -5.32 8.74
N GLU A 102 -0.65 -5.35 9.72
CA GLU A 102 -1.00 -5.41 11.15
C GLU A 102 -1.86 -4.20 11.57
N ASN A 103 -1.51 -3.00 11.11
CA ASN A 103 -2.31 -1.79 11.35
C ASN A 103 -3.72 -1.90 10.74
N LEU A 104 -3.87 -2.49 9.55
CA LEU A 104 -5.18 -2.70 8.94
C LEU A 104 -6.00 -3.76 9.67
N HIS A 105 -5.36 -4.83 10.16
CA HIS A 105 -6.04 -5.81 11.03
C HIS A 105 -6.53 -5.19 12.33
N SER A 106 -5.70 -4.36 12.98
CA SER A 106 -6.10 -3.60 14.16
C SER A 106 -7.25 -2.64 13.84
N TYR A 107 -7.16 -1.91 12.72
CA TYR A 107 -8.24 -1.03 12.27
C TYR A 107 -9.53 -1.80 12.02
N ARG A 108 -9.48 -3.00 11.44
CA ARG A 108 -10.65 -3.88 11.26
C ARG A 108 -11.39 -4.18 12.57
N THR A 109 -10.69 -4.21 13.71
CA THR A 109 -11.30 -4.54 15.00
C THR A 109 -11.91 -3.35 15.73
N THR A 110 -11.26 -2.18 15.72
CA THR A 110 -11.70 -1.00 16.50
C THR A 110 -12.16 0.18 15.64
N GLY A 111 -11.70 0.23 14.39
CA GLY A 111 -11.77 1.42 13.54
C GLY A 111 -13.17 1.84 13.13
N PHE A 112 -14.16 0.95 13.15
CA PHE A 112 -15.53 1.33 12.83
C PHE A 112 -16.12 2.26 13.89
N VAL A 113 -15.85 2.01 15.17
CA VAL A 113 -16.33 2.86 16.27
C VAL A 113 -15.63 4.21 16.21
N ASP A 114 -14.33 4.23 15.97
CA ASP A 114 -13.55 5.48 15.81
C ASP A 114 -14.05 6.31 14.63
N ALA A 115 -14.36 5.66 13.51
CA ALA A 115 -14.91 6.30 12.32
C ALA A 115 -16.30 6.90 12.57
N GLN A 116 -17.13 6.24 13.38
CA GLN A 116 -18.44 6.78 13.78
C GLN A 116 -18.30 8.04 14.63
N VAL A 117 -17.42 8.04 15.63
CA VAL A 117 -17.19 9.22 16.49
C VAL A 117 -16.71 10.38 15.65
N SER A 118 -15.70 10.16 14.80
CA SER A 118 -15.22 11.17 13.86
C SER A 118 -16.32 11.69 12.91
N ALA A 119 -17.19 10.81 12.41
CA ALA A 119 -18.27 11.22 11.52
C ALA A 119 -19.33 12.07 12.24
N LYS A 120 -19.61 11.77 13.52
CA LYS A 120 -20.53 12.57 14.35
C LYS A 120 -20.01 13.98 14.56
N GLU A 121 -18.73 14.12 14.92
CA GLU A 121 -18.09 15.43 15.08
C GLU A 121 -18.17 16.28 13.79
N ILE A 122 -17.95 15.66 12.62
CA ILE A 122 -18.08 16.35 11.33
C ILE A 122 -19.54 16.74 11.06
N CYS A 123 -20.51 15.87 11.36
CA CYS A 123 -21.94 16.21 11.22
C CYS A 123 -22.36 17.35 12.14
N GLU A 124 -21.87 17.39 13.38
CA GLU A 124 -22.10 18.48 14.33
C GLU A 124 -21.53 19.81 13.82
N GLN A 125 -20.30 19.81 13.30
CA GLN A 125 -19.68 20.98 12.67
C GLN A 125 -20.49 21.50 11.46
N MET A 126 -21.20 20.61 10.76
CA MET A 126 -22.06 20.96 9.62
C MET A 126 -23.51 21.26 10.01
N ASN A 127 -23.84 21.24 11.31
CA ASN A 127 -25.19 21.38 11.86
C ASN A 127 -26.19 20.38 11.23
N ILE A 128 -25.79 19.11 11.13
CA ILE A 128 -26.59 18.02 10.56
C ILE A 128 -26.88 16.98 11.63
N GLU A 129 -28.12 16.49 11.67
CA GLU A 129 -28.52 15.39 12.52
C GLU A 129 -27.83 14.07 12.09
N ALA A 130 -27.06 13.47 12.99
CA ALA A 130 -26.26 12.26 12.75
C ALA A 130 -27.13 10.99 12.78
N VAL A 131 -28.11 10.89 11.88
CA VAL A 131 -29.04 9.75 11.80
C VAL A 131 -28.87 8.99 10.50
N LEU A 132 -28.72 7.67 10.60
CA LEU A 132 -28.80 6.77 9.45
C LEU A 132 -30.27 6.65 9.02
N LYS A 133 -30.61 7.18 7.85
CA LYS A 133 -31.93 6.96 7.25
C LYS A 133 -32.08 5.48 6.90
N GLU A 134 -32.93 4.77 7.63
CA GLU A 134 -33.22 3.38 7.31
C GLU A 134 -33.97 3.27 5.98
N LYS A 135 -33.43 2.49 5.05
CA LYS A 135 -34.18 2.16 3.83
C LYS A 135 -35.25 1.14 4.22
N ARG A 136 -36.52 1.58 4.19
CA ARG A 136 -37.69 0.73 4.49
C ARG A 136 -37.61 -0.54 3.63
N LEU A 137 -37.44 -1.70 4.26
CA LEU A 137 -37.50 -2.98 3.56
C LEU A 137 -38.92 -3.14 3.00
N ARG A 138 -39.03 -3.46 1.71
CA ARG A 138 -40.33 -3.71 1.08
C ARG A 138 -40.82 -5.06 1.59
N SER A 139 -41.73 -5.05 2.55
CA SER A 139 -42.41 -6.27 2.99
C SER A 139 -43.37 -6.73 1.89
N THR A 140 -43.13 -7.93 1.35
CA THR A 140 -44.10 -8.62 0.51
C THR A 140 -45.10 -9.30 1.44
N LYS A 141 -46.41 -9.05 1.28
CA LYS A 141 -47.45 -9.79 2.03
C LYS A 141 -47.28 -11.29 1.79
N ARG A 142 -47.14 -12.07 2.86
CA ARG A 142 -47.13 -13.54 2.81
C ARG A 142 -48.32 -14.08 3.59
N HIS A 143 -48.88 -15.20 3.11
CA HIS A 143 -50.14 -15.77 3.60
C HIS A 143 -50.00 -16.58 4.90
N PHE A 144 -48.78 -17.01 5.26
CA PHE A 144 -48.54 -17.91 6.40
C PHE A 144 -47.45 -17.38 7.33
N ALA A 145 -47.73 -17.37 8.63
CA ALA A 145 -46.87 -16.77 9.66
C ALA A 145 -45.69 -17.67 10.10
N TYR A 146 -45.69 -18.96 9.75
CA TYR A 146 -44.66 -19.91 10.17
C TYR A 146 -43.46 -20.00 9.21
N GLU A 147 -43.53 -19.34 8.05
CA GLU A 147 -42.40 -19.20 7.10
C GLU A 147 -41.58 -17.93 7.37
N ALA A 148 -41.35 -17.62 8.65
CA ALA A 148 -40.42 -16.56 9.00
C ALA A 148 -39.02 -17.02 8.56
N ALA A 149 -38.47 -16.38 7.52
CA ALA A 149 -37.03 -16.33 7.41
C ALA A 149 -36.53 -15.61 8.68
N ASP A 150 -35.45 -16.11 9.29
CA ASP A 150 -34.62 -15.29 10.17
C ASP A 150 -34.13 -14.09 9.35
N GLU A 151 -34.96 -13.06 9.20
CA GLU A 151 -34.51 -11.76 8.75
C GLU A 151 -33.78 -11.18 9.96
N PRO A 152 -32.44 -11.09 9.93
CA PRO A 152 -31.74 -10.47 11.02
C PRO A 152 -32.22 -9.02 11.05
N GLN A 153 -32.87 -8.61 12.14
CA GLN A 153 -33.03 -7.19 12.47
C GLN A 153 -31.63 -6.62 12.71
N SER A 154 -30.89 -6.41 11.62
CA SER A 154 -29.61 -5.73 11.69
C SER A 154 -29.93 -4.25 11.78
N ASP A 155 -29.65 -3.71 12.96
CA ASP A 155 -29.35 -2.29 13.15
C ASP A 155 -28.63 -1.74 11.90
N ALA A 156 -29.12 -0.61 11.36
CA ALA A 156 -28.56 0.01 10.16
C ALA A 156 -27.05 0.25 10.28
N MET A 157 -26.58 0.51 11.51
CA MET A 157 -25.16 0.68 11.82
C MET A 157 -24.39 -0.64 11.67
N LYS A 158 -24.89 -1.73 12.27
CA LYS A 158 -24.31 -3.08 12.12
C LYS A 158 -24.30 -3.55 10.67
N ARG A 159 -25.32 -3.18 9.90
CA ARG A 159 -25.39 -3.44 8.45
C ARG A 159 -24.28 -2.72 7.72
N LEU A 160 -24.00 -1.46 8.04
CA LEU A 160 -22.91 -0.69 7.44
C LEU A 160 -21.53 -1.26 7.83
N GLU A 161 -21.37 -1.69 9.08
CA GLU A 161 -20.17 -2.36 9.57
C GLU A 161 -19.85 -3.61 8.74
N VAL A 162 -20.83 -4.50 8.60
CA VAL A 162 -20.63 -5.80 7.96
C VAL A 162 -20.56 -5.68 6.44
N SER A 163 -21.48 -4.93 5.82
CA SER A 163 -21.61 -4.89 4.35
C SER A 163 -20.61 -3.94 3.67
N PHE A 164 -20.09 -2.95 4.38
CA PHE A 164 -19.18 -1.96 3.81
C PHE A 164 -17.82 -1.99 4.51
N PHE A 165 -17.77 -1.71 5.82
CA PHE A 165 -16.49 -1.54 6.52
C PHE A 165 -15.63 -2.81 6.48
N ASN A 166 -16.18 -3.95 6.91
CA ASN A 166 -15.45 -5.22 6.89
C ASN A 166 -15.04 -5.61 5.47
N VAL A 167 -15.95 -5.50 4.50
CA VAL A 167 -15.66 -5.84 3.10
C VAL A 167 -14.53 -4.99 2.52
N VAL A 168 -14.53 -3.69 2.76
CA VAL A 168 -13.50 -2.77 2.22
C VAL A 168 -12.15 -3.04 2.89
N VAL A 169 -12.12 -3.19 4.22
CA VAL A 169 -10.87 -3.44 4.95
C VAL A 169 -10.30 -4.82 4.60
N ASP A 170 -11.14 -5.85 4.52
CA ASP A 170 -10.73 -7.22 4.15
C ASP A 170 -10.20 -7.28 2.71
N CYS A 171 -10.89 -6.61 1.77
CA CYS A 171 -10.41 -6.49 0.40
C CYS A 171 -9.05 -5.78 0.33
N CYS A 172 -8.83 -4.73 1.14
CA CYS A 172 -7.55 -4.04 1.19
C CYS A 172 -6.43 -4.93 1.77
N ILE A 173 -6.73 -5.68 2.83
CA ILE A 173 -5.78 -6.63 3.44
C ILE A 173 -5.40 -7.72 2.43
N GLN A 174 -6.38 -8.33 1.77
CA GLN A 174 -6.14 -9.38 0.77
C GLN A 174 -5.36 -8.84 -0.42
N SER A 175 -5.73 -7.65 -0.93
CA SER A 175 -5.01 -7.02 -2.04
C SER A 175 -3.55 -6.71 -1.70
N LEU A 176 -3.26 -6.32 -0.44
CA LEU A 176 -1.89 -6.16 0.03
C LEU A 176 -1.16 -7.49 0.13
N GLU A 177 -1.85 -8.54 0.58
CA GLU A 177 -1.29 -9.88 0.67
C GLU A 177 -0.83 -10.40 -0.69
N ASP A 178 -1.76 -10.41 -1.65
CA ASP A 178 -1.56 -10.94 -3.00
C ASP A 178 -0.45 -10.16 -3.72
N ARG A 179 -0.46 -8.82 -3.61
CA ARG A 179 0.50 -7.96 -4.29
C ARG A 179 1.94 -8.15 -3.80
N PHE A 180 2.12 -8.42 -2.51
CA PHE A 180 3.45 -8.51 -1.89
C PHE A 180 3.83 -9.95 -1.52
N GLN A 181 3.12 -10.94 -2.07
CA GLN A 181 3.45 -12.35 -1.92
C GLN A 181 4.82 -12.67 -2.52
N SER A 182 5.05 -12.30 -3.79
CA SER A 182 6.33 -12.54 -4.46
C SER A 182 7.50 -11.82 -3.78
N LEU A 183 7.27 -10.62 -3.23
CA LEU A 183 8.32 -9.88 -2.51
C LEU A 183 8.76 -10.61 -1.23
N ARG A 184 7.82 -11.28 -0.55
CA ARG A 184 8.12 -12.14 0.61
C ARG A 184 8.88 -13.38 0.20
N GLU A 185 8.47 -14.06 -0.86
CA GLU A 185 9.19 -15.24 -1.37
C GLU A 185 10.64 -14.89 -1.74
N VAL A 186 10.86 -13.74 -2.39
CA VAL A 186 12.21 -13.25 -2.67
C VAL A 186 12.96 -12.97 -1.37
N LYS A 187 12.34 -12.30 -0.39
CA LYS A 187 12.98 -12.08 0.92
C LYS A 187 13.36 -13.40 1.59
N ASP A 188 12.50 -14.40 1.55
CA ASP A 188 12.73 -15.68 2.20
C ASP A 188 13.89 -16.44 1.52
N ASN A 189 13.97 -16.40 0.18
CA ASN A 189 15.09 -16.99 -0.57
C ASN A 189 16.43 -16.31 -0.23
N PHE A 190 16.48 -14.98 -0.18
CA PHE A 190 17.69 -14.22 0.14
C PHE A 190 17.90 -14.02 1.66
N GLY A 191 16.99 -14.52 2.49
CA GLY A 191 16.96 -14.30 3.93
C GLY A 191 18.17 -14.90 4.65
N VAL A 192 18.72 -15.99 4.10
CA VAL A 192 19.93 -16.64 4.60
C VAL A 192 21.12 -15.67 4.64
N LEU A 193 21.23 -14.75 3.67
CA LEU A 193 22.33 -13.78 3.60
C LEU A 193 22.31 -12.75 4.74
N LEU A 194 21.14 -12.49 5.31
CA LEU A 194 20.94 -11.49 6.37
C LEU A 194 20.84 -12.10 7.76
N GLY A 195 20.61 -13.41 7.85
CA GLY A 195 20.31 -14.12 9.10
C GLY A 195 21.21 -15.32 9.38
N PHE A 196 22.27 -15.56 8.60
CA PHE A 196 23.11 -16.77 8.75
C PHE A 196 23.72 -16.93 10.14
N SER A 197 24.00 -15.83 10.85
CA SER A 197 24.51 -15.86 12.23
C SER A 197 23.56 -16.51 13.25
N GLN A 198 22.25 -16.53 12.95
CA GLN A 198 21.21 -17.06 13.83
C GLN A 198 20.76 -18.48 13.43
N LEU A 199 21.27 -19.01 12.32
CA LEU A 199 20.90 -20.30 11.77
C LEU A 199 21.90 -21.38 12.17
N ASP A 200 21.38 -22.57 12.47
CA ASP A 200 22.19 -23.78 12.62
C ASP A 200 22.87 -24.16 11.29
N SER A 201 24.02 -24.83 11.38
CA SER A 201 24.81 -25.22 10.20
C SER A 201 24.02 -26.02 9.18
N GLN A 202 23.09 -26.87 9.62
CA GLN A 202 22.31 -27.71 8.72
C GLN A 202 21.26 -26.89 7.97
N THR A 203 20.44 -26.10 8.68
CA THR A 203 19.45 -25.21 8.05
C THR A 203 20.11 -24.18 7.12
N ARG A 204 21.28 -23.65 7.52
CA ARG A 204 22.04 -22.71 6.67
C ARG A 204 22.47 -23.38 5.37
N MET A 205 23.03 -24.59 5.45
CA MET A 205 23.43 -25.35 4.27
C MET A 205 22.25 -25.61 3.32
N ASP A 206 21.10 -26.01 3.86
CA ASP A 206 19.91 -26.31 3.07
C ASP A 206 19.35 -25.03 2.40
N GLN A 207 19.34 -23.90 3.11
CA GLN A 207 18.91 -22.61 2.56
C GLN A 207 19.88 -22.06 1.51
N CYS A 208 21.20 -22.21 1.70
CA CYS A 208 22.18 -21.79 0.71
C CYS A 208 22.09 -22.63 -0.57
N LYS A 209 21.87 -23.94 -0.46
CA LYS A 209 21.60 -24.81 -1.62
C LYS A 209 20.34 -24.38 -2.35
N LEU A 210 19.25 -24.14 -1.62
CA LEU A 210 18.02 -23.63 -2.21
C LEU A 210 18.23 -22.30 -2.95
N LEU A 211 19.03 -21.39 -2.39
CA LEU A 211 19.38 -20.13 -3.05
C LEU A 211 20.19 -20.36 -4.32
N GLY A 212 21.20 -21.24 -4.28
CA GLY A 212 21.98 -21.63 -5.46
C GLY A 212 21.11 -22.22 -6.57
N ASP A 213 20.20 -23.12 -6.22
CA ASP A 213 19.24 -23.72 -7.18
C ASP A 213 18.32 -22.66 -7.81
N LYS A 214 17.89 -21.65 -7.02
CA LYS A 214 17.06 -20.53 -7.51
C LYS A 214 17.83 -19.56 -8.41
N LEU A 215 19.15 -19.48 -8.25
CA LEU A 215 20.06 -18.67 -9.06
C LEU A 215 20.72 -19.48 -10.20
N THR A 216 20.23 -20.68 -10.46
CA THR A 216 20.68 -21.51 -11.57
C THR A 216 19.75 -21.34 -12.77
N CYS A 217 20.31 -21.04 -13.94
CA CYS A 217 19.58 -20.94 -15.20
C CYS A 217 20.19 -21.92 -16.21
N GLY A 218 19.54 -23.07 -16.38
CA GLY A 218 20.05 -24.12 -17.27
C GLY A 218 21.24 -24.84 -16.63
N GLU A 219 22.40 -24.78 -17.27
CA GLU A 219 23.65 -25.39 -16.80
C GLU A 219 24.57 -24.39 -16.07
N GLU A 220 24.22 -23.10 -16.06
CA GLU A 220 25.01 -22.04 -15.42
C GLU A 220 24.37 -21.63 -14.09
N ALA A 221 25.19 -21.61 -13.03
CA ALA A 221 24.80 -21.16 -11.70
C ALA A 221 25.62 -19.92 -11.32
N ASP A 222 24.96 -18.85 -10.89
CA ASP A 222 25.64 -17.63 -10.42
C ASP A 222 26.37 -17.84 -9.08
N VAL A 223 25.89 -18.81 -8.28
CA VAL A 223 26.35 -19.07 -6.90
C VAL A 223 26.31 -20.57 -6.61
N ASP A 224 27.42 -21.12 -6.10
CA ASP A 224 27.45 -22.47 -5.52
C ASP A 224 26.94 -22.40 -4.07
N GLY A 225 25.76 -22.96 -3.83
CA GLY A 225 25.13 -22.97 -2.51
C GLY A 225 25.91 -23.72 -1.43
N GLY A 226 26.66 -24.76 -1.79
CA GLY A 226 27.52 -25.49 -0.86
C GLY A 226 28.72 -24.65 -0.44
N ALA A 227 29.40 -24.06 -1.42
CA ALA A 227 30.53 -23.15 -1.17
C ALA A 227 30.10 -21.90 -0.38
N LEU A 228 28.93 -21.33 -0.71
CA LEU A 228 28.33 -20.20 0.01
C LEU A 228 28.16 -20.49 1.51
N ALA A 229 27.67 -21.68 1.87
CA ALA A 229 27.47 -22.05 3.27
C ALA A 229 28.81 -22.14 4.04
N THR A 230 29.85 -22.70 3.42
CA THR A 230 31.20 -22.79 4.00
C THR A 230 31.86 -21.40 4.10
N GLU A 231 31.67 -20.53 3.11
CA GLU A 231 32.09 -19.12 3.15
C GLU A 231 31.45 -18.38 4.32
N MET A 232 30.14 -18.57 4.56
CA MET A 232 29.44 -17.97 5.71
C MET A 232 29.92 -18.50 7.07
N GLU A 233 30.32 -19.76 7.16
CA GLU A 233 30.87 -20.35 8.40
C GLU A 233 32.28 -19.85 8.73
N SER A 234 33.06 -19.54 7.70
CA SER A 234 34.43 -19.04 7.82
C SER A 234 34.53 -17.52 7.95
N LEU A 235 33.39 -16.84 8.03
CA LEU A 235 33.33 -15.38 8.09
C LEU A 235 33.70 -14.90 9.50
N PRO A 236 34.59 -13.89 9.64
CA PRO A 236 34.96 -13.36 10.95
C PRO A 236 33.75 -12.69 11.65
N GLU A 237 33.85 -12.52 12.97
CA GLU A 237 32.81 -11.84 13.75
C GLU A 237 32.44 -10.50 13.14
N LEU A 238 31.15 -10.34 12.83
CA LEU A 238 30.63 -9.12 12.24
C LEU A 238 30.61 -8.00 13.29
N PRO A 239 30.91 -6.75 12.90
CA PRO A 239 30.91 -5.61 13.82
C PRO A 239 29.52 -5.27 14.38
N GLN A 240 28.44 -5.76 13.75
CA GLN A 240 27.06 -5.61 14.22
C GLN A 240 26.29 -6.92 14.08
N GLU A 241 25.41 -7.20 15.05
CA GLU A 241 24.58 -8.41 15.10
C GLU A 241 23.54 -8.47 13.97
N LYS A 242 23.13 -7.30 13.45
CA LYS A 242 22.24 -7.17 12.29
C LYS A 242 22.81 -6.14 11.34
N MET A 243 23.21 -6.59 10.15
CA MET A 243 23.65 -5.74 9.06
C MET A 243 22.74 -5.97 7.85
N THR A 244 22.48 -4.90 7.11
CA THR A 244 21.77 -4.97 5.84
C THR A 244 22.67 -5.58 4.76
N ALA A 245 22.09 -6.08 3.66
CA ALA A 245 22.88 -6.70 2.57
C ALA A 245 23.95 -5.73 2.03
N PHE A 246 23.59 -4.44 1.94
CA PHE A 246 24.50 -3.40 1.47
C PHE A 246 25.62 -3.08 2.47
N GLU A 247 25.34 -3.08 3.77
CA GLU A 247 26.36 -2.88 4.81
C GLU A 247 27.34 -4.06 4.84
N LEU A 248 26.84 -5.29 4.72
CA LEU A 248 27.69 -6.48 4.65
C LEU A 248 28.57 -6.48 3.38
N LEU A 249 28.00 -6.07 2.24
CA LEU A 249 28.75 -5.86 1.00
C LEU A 249 29.83 -4.78 1.17
N THR A 250 29.48 -3.66 1.81
CA THR A 250 30.44 -2.57 2.10
C THR A 250 31.57 -3.05 3.01
N TYR A 251 31.26 -3.86 4.03
CA TYR A 251 32.24 -4.46 4.92
C TYR A 251 33.22 -5.38 4.19
N LEU A 252 32.75 -6.27 3.30
CA LEU A 252 33.63 -7.14 2.52
C LEU A 252 34.57 -6.33 1.62
N SER A 253 34.05 -5.26 1.01
CA SER A 253 34.84 -4.37 0.15
C SER A 253 35.87 -3.55 0.91
N GLN A 254 35.54 -3.04 2.10
CA GLN A 254 36.45 -2.21 2.89
C GLN A 254 37.61 -2.99 3.49
N ASN A 255 37.40 -4.27 3.78
CA ASN A 255 38.44 -5.15 4.32
C ASN A 255 39.23 -5.90 3.23
N GLU A 256 38.96 -5.65 1.94
CA GLU A 256 39.62 -6.30 0.80
C GLU A 256 39.51 -7.85 0.81
N ILE A 257 38.44 -8.39 1.41
CA ILE A 257 38.20 -9.84 1.55
C ILE A 257 37.24 -10.41 0.51
N CYS A 258 36.87 -9.65 -0.53
CA CYS A 258 35.95 -10.09 -1.58
C CYS A 258 36.41 -11.39 -2.28
N GLU A 259 37.72 -11.53 -2.51
CA GLU A 259 38.31 -12.71 -3.16
C GLU A 259 38.27 -13.98 -2.29
N LEU A 260 38.15 -13.82 -0.96
CA LEU A 260 38.03 -14.94 -0.03
C LEU A 260 36.60 -15.48 0.06
N TYR A 261 35.61 -14.65 -0.30
CA TYR A 261 34.18 -14.97 -0.21
C TYR A 261 33.45 -14.68 -1.54
N PRO A 262 33.84 -15.32 -2.66
CA PRO A 262 33.33 -15.00 -3.98
C PRO A 262 31.83 -15.30 -4.13
N ASN A 263 31.32 -16.41 -3.57
CA ASN A 263 29.90 -16.76 -3.66
C ASN A 263 29.04 -15.80 -2.84
N LEU A 264 29.49 -15.48 -1.62
CA LEU A 264 28.81 -14.51 -0.77
C LEU A 264 28.81 -13.11 -1.39
N TRP A 265 29.93 -12.70 -1.99
CA TRP A 265 30.05 -11.43 -2.68
C TRP A 265 29.05 -11.31 -3.83
N VAL A 266 28.95 -12.34 -4.69
CA VAL A 266 27.99 -12.37 -5.80
C VAL A 266 26.55 -12.37 -5.28
N ALA A 267 26.24 -13.22 -4.30
CA ALA A 267 24.90 -13.32 -3.72
C ALA A 267 24.44 -11.99 -3.10
N LEU A 268 25.32 -11.28 -2.36
CA LEU A 268 25.02 -9.97 -1.78
C LEU A 268 24.84 -8.87 -2.82
N ARG A 269 25.61 -8.92 -3.92
CA ARG A 269 25.42 -7.99 -5.05
C ARG A 269 24.07 -8.20 -5.72
N ILE A 270 23.70 -9.45 -5.99
CA ILE A 270 22.38 -9.79 -6.53
C ILE A 270 21.31 -9.24 -5.57
N ALA A 271 21.36 -9.60 -4.28
CA ALA A 271 20.40 -9.14 -3.28
C ALA A 271 20.28 -7.61 -3.20
N SER A 272 21.41 -6.89 -3.29
CA SER A 272 21.46 -5.42 -3.22
C SER A 272 20.96 -4.72 -4.49
N THR A 273 20.93 -5.42 -5.62
CA THR A 273 20.46 -4.88 -6.91
C THR A 273 18.99 -5.23 -7.21
N LEU A 274 18.37 -6.09 -6.41
CA LEU A 274 16.97 -6.45 -6.57
C LEU A 274 16.08 -5.20 -6.40
N PRO A 275 15.26 -4.86 -7.41
CA PRO A 275 14.40 -3.70 -7.34
C PRO A 275 13.25 -3.99 -6.36
N VAL A 276 13.28 -3.34 -5.20
CA VAL A 276 12.19 -3.41 -4.22
C VAL A 276 10.97 -2.63 -4.68
N THR A 277 11.18 -1.56 -5.47
CA THR A 277 10.11 -0.83 -6.15
C THR A 277 10.51 -0.40 -7.57
N VAL A 278 9.51 -0.36 -8.46
CA VAL A 278 9.66 0.19 -9.82
C VAL A 278 9.51 1.73 -9.86
N ALA A 279 9.38 2.39 -8.71
CA ALA A 279 9.02 3.81 -8.61
C ALA A 279 10.06 4.75 -9.27
N SER A 280 11.34 4.37 -9.28
CA SER A 280 12.38 5.15 -9.97
C SER A 280 12.19 5.08 -11.49
N ALA A 281 12.05 3.87 -12.04
CA ALA A 281 11.78 3.65 -13.46
C ALA A 281 10.47 4.33 -13.90
N GLU A 282 9.39 4.17 -13.14
CA GLU A 282 8.10 4.82 -13.43
C GLU A 282 8.18 6.36 -13.44
N ARG A 283 8.98 6.96 -12.54
CA ARG A 283 9.22 8.40 -12.53
C ARG A 283 9.95 8.85 -13.80
N SER A 284 10.98 8.13 -14.20
CA SER A 284 11.73 8.40 -15.44
C SER A 284 10.83 8.28 -16.67
N PHE A 285 10.04 7.21 -16.79
CA PHE A 285 9.08 7.04 -17.87
C PHE A 285 7.97 8.10 -17.88
N SER A 286 7.52 8.55 -16.69
CA SER A 286 6.54 9.64 -16.58
C SER A 286 7.09 10.97 -17.12
N LYS A 287 8.37 11.28 -16.84
CA LYS A 287 9.05 12.46 -17.37
C LYS A 287 9.26 12.34 -18.89
N LEU A 288 9.67 11.17 -19.35
CA LEU A 288 9.82 10.88 -20.78
C LEU A 288 8.49 11.06 -21.54
N LYS A 289 7.37 10.60 -20.96
CA LYS A 289 6.03 10.79 -21.53
C LYS A 289 5.67 12.26 -21.67
N LEU A 290 5.98 13.10 -20.67
CA LEU A 290 5.77 14.55 -20.76
C LEU A 290 6.58 15.18 -21.89
N ILE A 291 7.85 14.80 -22.03
CA ILE A 291 8.72 15.27 -23.12
C ILE A 291 8.17 14.84 -24.48
N LYS A 292 7.79 13.57 -24.64
CA LYS A 292 7.17 13.07 -25.88
C LYS A 292 5.89 13.81 -26.25
N ASN A 293 5.01 14.04 -25.27
CA ASN A 293 3.76 14.76 -25.48
C ASN A 293 4.01 16.22 -25.86
N TYR A 294 4.96 16.89 -25.20
CA TYR A 294 5.34 18.27 -25.51
C TYR A 294 5.93 18.39 -26.92
N LEU A 295 6.85 17.49 -27.29
CA LEU A 295 7.51 17.48 -28.59
C LEU A 295 6.64 16.86 -29.71
N ARG A 296 5.48 16.26 -29.38
CA ARG A 296 4.63 15.48 -30.29
C ARG A 296 5.40 14.42 -31.09
N SER A 297 6.50 13.90 -30.53
CA SER A 297 7.39 12.99 -31.25
C SER A 297 6.91 11.54 -31.10
N SER A 298 6.58 10.89 -32.22
CA SER A 298 6.48 9.42 -32.26
C SER A 298 7.89 8.82 -32.38
N LEU A 299 8.71 8.94 -31.33
CA LEU A 299 9.97 8.18 -31.27
C LEU A 299 9.63 6.68 -31.27
N VAL A 300 10.08 5.99 -32.32
CA VAL A 300 9.99 4.54 -32.53
C VAL A 300 10.64 3.81 -31.35
N GLN A 301 10.09 2.67 -30.96
CA GLN A 301 10.48 1.90 -29.77
C GLN A 301 11.99 1.63 -29.69
N GLU A 302 12.64 1.39 -30.83
CA GLU A 302 14.09 1.11 -30.94
C GLU A 302 14.99 2.29 -30.50
N ARG A 303 14.52 3.54 -30.59
CA ARG A 303 15.29 4.70 -30.12
C ARG A 303 15.13 4.97 -28.63
N LEU A 304 14.09 4.41 -27.99
CA LEU A 304 13.83 4.58 -26.56
C LEU A 304 14.71 3.66 -25.71
N THR A 305 15.07 2.49 -26.23
CA THR A 305 15.93 1.51 -25.56
C THR A 305 17.39 1.98 -25.45
N CYS A 306 17.85 2.91 -26.29
CA CYS A 306 19.22 3.45 -26.25
C CYS A 306 19.40 4.62 -25.26
N THR A 307 18.32 5.12 -24.65
CA THR A 307 18.37 6.32 -23.78
C THR A 307 18.07 6.05 -22.30
N ASN A 308 17.84 4.79 -21.92
CA ASN A 308 17.79 4.32 -20.53
C ASN A 308 19.10 3.62 -20.19
#